data_AF-A0A427AA85-F1
#
_entry.id   AF-A0A427AA85-F1
#
_cell.length_a   1.000
_cell.length_b   1.000
_cell.length_c   1.000
_cell.angle_alpha   90.00
_cell.angle_beta   90.00
_cell.angle_gamma   90.00
#
_symmetry.space_group_name_H-M   'P 1'
#
loop_
_entity.id
_entity.type
_entity.pdbx_description
1 polymer ?
#
loop_
_entity_poly.entity_id
_entity_poly.type
_entity_poly.pdbx_seq_one_letter_code
_entity_poly.pdbx_strand_id
1 'polypeptide(L)'
;QSQFLSDGTLSDGQWIVPLTFCFGSYDVRKKLLLRTKVDKFDIMELLEESSQENAGHNWIKFNVNQTGFYRVHYDNELAARLRFAIDANQMTGTDRFGILEDSFALCVACKQTLSSFLSVLSAYREETDHIVLSHIVTVSYKIVNLVAEATPELSDDIKLFFINLLQFPSEKLGWDARKCESHLDVMLRGELLAALAQFGHEKTINEGIRRFLIFLNDRITSVLPPDTRKAAYVAVMKRVSISNKSVYESLLEIYRQMKVKKKCAV
;
A
#
# COMPACT_ATOMS: atom_id res chain seq x y z
N GLN A 1 -8.67 -16.77 19.75
CA GLN A 1 -7.34 -16.14 19.81
C GLN A 1 -6.25 -17.21 19.70
N SER A 2 -5.14 -16.84 19.09
CA SER A 2 -3.91 -17.63 19.03
C SER A 2 -2.73 -16.65 19.02
N GLN A 3 -1.58 -17.06 19.54
CA GLN A 3 -0.37 -16.25 19.40
C GLN A 3 0.00 -16.12 17.92
N PHE A 4 0.23 -14.88 17.47
CA PHE A 4 0.71 -14.62 16.11
C PHE A 4 2.24 -14.66 16.10
N LEU A 5 2.81 -15.53 15.27
CA LEU A 5 4.23 -15.62 14.99
C LEU A 5 4.44 -15.43 13.49
N SER A 6 5.38 -14.56 13.11
CA SER A 6 5.60 -14.17 11.71
C SER A 6 6.12 -15.30 10.83
N ASP A 7 6.71 -16.33 11.44
CA ASP A 7 7.16 -17.55 10.77
C ASP A 7 6.04 -18.58 10.55
N GLY A 8 4.81 -18.27 11.01
CA GLY A 8 3.64 -19.13 10.87
C GLY A 8 3.55 -20.25 11.88
N THR A 9 4.54 -20.41 12.78
CA THR A 9 4.53 -21.46 13.80
C THR A 9 3.36 -21.30 14.78
N LEU A 10 2.94 -22.41 15.36
CA LEU A 10 1.86 -22.44 16.34
C LEU A 10 2.46 -22.29 17.74
N SER A 11 1.77 -21.53 18.59
CA SER A 11 2.12 -21.38 19.99
C SER A 11 0.86 -21.24 20.85
N ASP A 12 1.00 -21.57 22.13
CA ASP A 12 -0.10 -21.70 23.08
C ASP A 12 -0.39 -20.45 23.91
N GLY A 13 0.21 -19.31 23.54
CA GLY A 13 -0.02 -18.03 24.21
C GLY A 13 -1.51 -17.64 24.28
N GLN A 14 -1.91 -17.10 25.43
CA GLN A 14 -3.26 -16.65 25.71
C GLN A 14 -3.24 -15.32 26.46
N TRP A 15 -4.13 -14.41 26.06
CA TRP A 15 -4.29 -13.10 26.67
C TRP A 15 -5.75 -12.86 27.06
N ILE A 16 -5.97 -11.92 27.96
CA ILE A 16 -7.29 -11.30 28.10
C ILE A 16 -7.33 -10.15 27.10
N VAL A 17 -8.16 -10.27 26.07
CA VAL A 17 -8.17 -9.33 24.93
C VAL A 17 -9.41 -8.44 24.98
N PRO A 18 -9.27 -7.12 25.17
CA PRO A 18 -10.38 -6.18 25.03
C PRO A 18 -10.70 -5.99 23.54
N LEU A 19 -11.69 -6.72 23.06
CA LEU A 19 -12.18 -6.62 21.70
C LEU A 19 -13.02 -5.35 21.55
N THR A 20 -12.72 -4.59 20.50
CA THR A 20 -13.61 -3.55 19.99
C THR A 20 -14.05 -3.94 18.60
N PHE A 21 -15.32 -3.72 18.25
CA PHE A 21 -15.79 -3.91 16.88
C PHE A 21 -16.93 -2.95 16.54
N CYS A 22 -17.13 -2.69 15.25
CA CYS A 22 -18.30 -2.00 14.73
C CYS A 22 -18.92 -2.79 13.56
N PHE A 23 -20.18 -2.51 13.26
CA PHE A 23 -20.98 -3.28 12.31
C PHE A 23 -21.77 -2.35 11.39
N GLY A 24 -21.42 -2.33 10.10
CA GLY A 24 -22.04 -1.49 9.05
C GLY A 24 -21.82 0.03 9.21
N SER A 25 -21.70 0.52 10.44
CA SER A 25 -21.40 1.90 10.82
C SER A 25 -20.52 1.94 12.06
N TYR A 26 -19.68 2.98 12.15
CA TYR A 26 -18.90 3.29 13.34
C TYR A 26 -19.73 3.68 14.57
N ASP A 27 -20.98 4.10 14.37
CA ASP A 27 -21.90 4.42 15.46
C ASP A 27 -22.33 3.16 16.22
N VAL A 28 -22.38 2.02 15.53
CA VAL A 28 -22.72 0.72 16.10
C VAL A 28 -21.46 0.05 16.68
N ARG A 29 -20.77 0.75 17.60
CA ARG A 29 -19.54 0.26 18.23
C ARG A 29 -19.84 -0.50 19.51
N LYS A 30 -19.27 -1.70 19.62
CA LYS A 30 -19.38 -2.56 20.80
C LYS A 30 -18.00 -2.92 21.34
N LYS A 31 -17.97 -3.29 22.62
CA LYS A 31 -16.78 -3.76 23.34
C LYS A 31 -17.09 -5.07 24.02
N LEU A 32 -16.12 -5.98 24.00
CA LEU A 32 -16.24 -7.31 24.56
C LEU A 32 -14.89 -7.73 25.14
N LEU A 33 -14.89 -8.54 26.19
CA LEU A 33 -13.66 -9.03 26.78
C LEU A 33 -13.50 -10.53 26.51
N LEU A 34 -12.58 -10.88 25.61
CA LEU A 34 -12.25 -12.27 25.33
C LEU A 34 -11.28 -12.79 26.39
N ARG A 35 -11.72 -13.74 27.22
CA ARG A 35 -10.91 -14.33 28.31
C ARG A 35 -10.31 -15.68 27.96
N THR A 36 -11.00 -16.45 27.11
CA THR A 36 -10.64 -17.82 26.74
C THR A 36 -9.95 -17.87 25.37
N LYS A 37 -9.38 -19.03 25.01
CA LYS A 37 -8.82 -19.24 23.66
C LYS A 37 -9.88 -19.14 22.57
N VAL A 38 -11.08 -19.66 22.82
CA VAL A 38 -12.20 -19.66 21.88
C VAL A 38 -13.45 -19.21 22.62
N ASP A 39 -14.24 -18.37 21.96
CA ASP A 39 -15.55 -17.95 22.42
C ASP A 39 -16.47 -17.76 21.20
N LYS A 40 -17.77 -17.85 21.39
CA LYS A 40 -18.78 -17.73 20.33
C LYS A 40 -19.78 -16.66 20.71
N PHE A 41 -20.01 -15.72 19.81
CA PHE A 41 -20.94 -14.62 20.00
C PHE A 41 -21.91 -14.59 18.82
N ASP A 42 -23.21 -14.48 19.12
CA ASP A 42 -24.17 -14.08 18.12
C ASP A 42 -24.11 -12.55 17.97
N ILE A 43 -23.66 -12.09 16.80
CA ILE A 43 -23.56 -10.65 16.52
C ILE A 43 -24.96 -10.02 16.51
N MET A 44 -26.00 -10.75 16.09
CA MET A 44 -27.36 -10.23 15.98
C MET A 44 -27.94 -9.91 17.36
N GLU A 45 -27.62 -10.71 18.38
CA GLU A 45 -27.99 -10.45 19.77
C GLU A 45 -27.29 -9.21 20.36
N LEU A 46 -26.16 -8.81 19.78
CA LEU A 46 -25.38 -7.64 20.21
C LEU A 46 -25.81 -6.35 19.50
N LEU A 47 -26.65 -6.46 18.46
CA LEU A 47 -27.20 -5.34 17.68
C LEU A 47 -28.55 -4.92 18.24
N GLU A 48 -28.81 -3.61 18.21
CA GLU A 48 -30.15 -3.08 18.46
C GLU A 48 -31.09 -3.46 17.31
N GLU A 49 -32.38 -3.66 17.60
CA GLU A 49 -33.39 -4.15 16.63
C GLU A 49 -33.41 -3.34 15.33
N SER A 50 -33.23 -2.01 15.41
CA SER A 50 -33.16 -1.11 14.24
C SER A 50 -31.96 -1.35 13.32
N SER A 51 -30.92 -2.04 13.82
CA SER A 51 -29.70 -2.36 13.06
C SER A 51 -29.77 -3.73 12.38
N GLN A 52 -30.82 -4.52 12.65
CA GLN A 52 -30.92 -5.91 12.20
C GLN A 52 -31.48 -6.04 10.77
N GLU A 53 -32.29 -5.08 10.30
CA GLU A 53 -32.95 -5.15 8.98
C GLU A 53 -31.97 -5.22 7.79
N ASN A 54 -30.74 -4.72 7.93
CA ASN A 54 -29.69 -4.75 6.89
C ASN A 54 -28.45 -5.59 7.27
N ALA A 55 -28.52 -6.36 8.36
CA ALA A 55 -27.35 -7.03 8.94
C ALA A 55 -26.73 -8.10 8.02
N GLY A 56 -27.52 -8.74 7.17
CA GLY A 56 -27.05 -9.78 6.25
C GLY A 56 -25.98 -9.31 5.25
N HIS A 57 -25.93 -8.00 4.95
CA HIS A 57 -24.99 -7.42 3.98
C HIS A 57 -23.94 -6.49 4.60
N ASN A 58 -23.99 -6.28 5.92
CA ASN A 58 -23.11 -5.35 6.60
C ASN A 58 -21.73 -5.96 6.86
N TRP A 59 -20.71 -5.10 6.81
CA TRP A 59 -19.34 -5.41 7.17
C TRP A 59 -19.16 -5.34 8.69
N ILE A 60 -18.21 -6.12 9.22
CA ILE A 60 -17.80 -6.06 10.62
C ILE A 60 -16.30 -5.75 10.69
N LYS A 61 -15.92 -4.75 11.48
CA LYS A 61 -14.52 -4.40 11.71
C LYS A 61 -14.19 -4.57 13.18
N PHE A 62 -13.33 -5.55 13.49
CA PHE A 62 -12.71 -5.68 14.81
C PHE A 62 -11.47 -4.80 14.92
N ASN A 63 -11.06 -4.50 16.16
CA ASN A 63 -9.96 -3.60 16.49
C ASN A 63 -10.15 -2.20 15.88
N VAL A 64 -11.29 -1.57 16.20
CA VAL A 64 -11.66 -0.26 15.63
C VAL A 64 -10.61 0.78 16.01
N ASN A 65 -10.08 1.50 15.02
CA ASN A 65 -8.96 2.44 15.13
C ASN A 65 -7.62 1.81 15.53
N GLN A 66 -7.49 0.48 15.42
CA GLN A 66 -6.25 -0.24 15.75
C GLN A 66 -5.72 0.03 17.16
N THR A 67 -6.62 0.21 18.13
CA THR A 67 -6.25 0.54 19.53
C THR A 67 -5.80 -0.66 20.34
N GLY A 68 -6.16 -1.87 19.93
CA GLY A 68 -5.79 -3.11 20.58
C GLY A 68 -4.52 -3.71 19.99
N PHE A 69 -3.70 -4.33 20.84
CA PHE A 69 -2.48 -5.03 20.41
C PHE A 69 -2.81 -6.46 19.97
N TYR A 70 -3.56 -6.60 18.88
CA TYR A 70 -3.90 -7.88 18.28
C TYR A 70 -4.23 -7.70 16.79
N ARG A 71 -4.05 -8.80 16.04
CA ARG A 71 -4.38 -8.88 14.62
C ARG A 71 -5.72 -9.56 14.42
N VAL A 72 -6.43 -9.21 13.35
CA VAL A 72 -7.71 -9.83 13.00
C VAL A 72 -7.61 -10.60 11.70
N HIS A 73 -7.99 -11.88 11.74
CA HIS A 73 -8.21 -12.71 10.56
C HIS A 73 -9.71 -12.84 10.32
N TYR A 74 -10.14 -12.47 9.12
CA TYR A 74 -11.52 -12.61 8.64
C TYR A 74 -11.59 -13.80 7.69
N ASP A 75 -12.69 -14.53 7.72
CA ASP A 75 -12.97 -15.52 6.68
C ASP A 75 -13.27 -14.86 5.32
N ASN A 76 -13.43 -15.66 4.28
CA ASN A 76 -13.63 -15.18 2.92
C ASN A 76 -14.91 -14.33 2.77
N GLU A 77 -15.97 -14.66 3.50
CA GLU A 77 -17.24 -13.94 3.41
C GLU A 77 -17.12 -12.56 4.05
N LEU A 78 -16.59 -12.50 5.27
CA LEU A 78 -16.36 -11.24 5.98
C LEU A 78 -15.33 -10.37 5.26
N ALA A 79 -14.27 -10.96 4.71
CA ALA A 79 -13.30 -10.25 3.90
C ALA A 79 -13.92 -9.64 2.63
N ALA A 80 -14.87 -10.34 1.98
CA ALA A 80 -15.60 -9.78 0.83
C ALA A 80 -16.46 -8.56 1.22
N ARG A 81 -17.10 -8.60 2.39
CA ARG A 81 -17.87 -7.45 2.90
C ARG A 81 -16.96 -6.28 3.26
N LEU A 82 -15.80 -6.54 3.87
CA LEU A 82 -14.78 -5.50 4.12
C LEU A 82 -14.29 -4.85 2.83
N ARG A 83 -14.07 -5.63 1.76
CA ARG A 83 -13.67 -5.10 0.45
C ARG A 83 -14.70 -4.13 -0.09
N PHE A 84 -15.99 -4.48 -0.04
CA PHE A 84 -17.07 -3.59 -0.46
C PHE A 84 -17.08 -2.28 0.34
N ALA A 85 -16.89 -2.35 1.65
CA ALA A 85 -16.86 -1.18 2.52
C ALA A 85 -15.64 -0.26 2.27
N ILE A 86 -14.48 -0.85 1.96
CA ILE A 86 -13.26 -0.12 1.59
C ILE A 86 -13.49 0.62 0.26
N ASP A 87 -14.00 -0.09 -0.75
CA ASP A 87 -14.28 0.45 -2.09
C ASP A 87 -15.33 1.57 -2.03
N ALA A 88 -16.37 1.41 -1.21
CA ALA A 88 -17.37 2.43 -0.94
C ALA A 88 -16.90 3.56 0.00
N ASN A 89 -15.62 3.57 0.40
CA ASN A 89 -15.01 4.54 1.32
C ASN A 89 -15.79 4.73 2.65
N GLN A 90 -16.34 3.63 3.18
CA GLN A 90 -17.14 3.61 4.42
C GLN A 90 -16.27 3.42 5.68
N MET A 91 -14.96 3.25 5.52
CA MET A 91 -14.00 2.98 6.60
C MET A 91 -13.04 4.14 6.80
N THR A 92 -12.55 4.34 8.03
CA THR A 92 -11.50 5.33 8.31
C THR A 92 -10.16 4.90 7.71
N GLY A 93 -9.27 5.85 7.39
CA GLY A 93 -7.92 5.55 6.90
C GLY A 93 -7.13 4.64 7.85
N THR A 94 -7.29 4.82 9.16
CA THR A 94 -6.66 3.96 10.19
C THR A 94 -7.13 2.52 10.13
N ASP A 95 -8.44 2.28 9.96
CA ASP A 95 -8.96 0.92 9.89
C ASP A 95 -8.65 0.26 8.56
N ARG A 96 -8.68 1.01 7.45
CA ARG A 96 -8.22 0.54 6.15
C ARG A 96 -6.74 0.12 6.23
N PHE A 97 -5.87 0.98 6.76
CA PHE A 97 -4.46 0.64 7.01
C PHE A 97 -4.31 -0.66 7.80
N GLY A 98 -5.04 -0.81 8.91
CA GLY A 98 -4.88 -1.99 9.74
C GLY A 98 -5.48 -3.27 9.16
N ILE A 99 -6.54 -3.22 8.35
CA ILE A 99 -7.02 -4.37 7.57
C ILE A 99 -5.93 -4.82 6.60
N LEU A 100 -5.34 -3.86 5.89
CA LEU A 100 -4.27 -4.11 4.93
C LEU A 100 -3.03 -4.74 5.61
N GLU A 101 -2.59 -4.16 6.72
CA GLU A 101 -1.40 -4.62 7.45
C GLU A 101 -1.62 -6.00 8.08
N ASP A 102 -2.80 -6.25 8.68
CA ASP A 102 -3.17 -7.59 9.19
C ASP A 102 -3.22 -8.63 8.07
N SER A 103 -3.86 -8.29 6.95
CA SER A 103 -3.98 -9.21 5.81
C SER A 103 -2.61 -9.55 5.23
N PHE A 104 -1.70 -8.56 5.13
CA PHE A 104 -0.33 -8.79 4.69
C PHE A 104 0.45 -9.66 5.68
N ALA A 105 0.40 -9.36 6.99
CA ALA A 105 1.12 -10.11 8.01
C ALA A 105 0.66 -11.57 8.09
N LEU A 106 -0.66 -11.81 7.99
CA LEU A 106 -1.24 -13.14 7.93
C LEU A 106 -0.86 -13.88 6.64
N CYS A 107 -0.69 -13.17 5.52
CA CYS A 107 -0.20 -13.75 4.27
C CYS A 107 1.26 -14.21 4.42
N VAL A 108 2.11 -13.36 5.01
CA VAL A 108 3.53 -13.69 5.28
C VAL A 108 3.65 -14.89 6.23
N ALA A 109 2.79 -14.97 7.24
CA ALA A 109 2.75 -16.09 8.19
C ALA A 109 2.04 -17.35 7.65
N CYS A 110 1.74 -17.41 6.35
CA CYS A 110 1.02 -18.51 5.69
C CYS A 110 -0.34 -18.86 6.34
N LYS A 111 -0.98 -17.89 7.00
CA LYS A 111 -2.33 -18.03 7.59
C LYS A 111 -3.44 -17.64 6.60
N GLN A 112 -3.10 -16.92 5.54
CA GLN A 112 -3.95 -16.69 4.37
C GLN A 112 -3.11 -16.77 3.09
N THR A 113 -3.77 -16.99 1.95
CA THR A 113 -3.07 -17.08 0.65
C THR A 113 -2.71 -15.69 0.10
N LEU A 114 -1.68 -15.63 -0.75
CA LEU A 114 -1.37 -14.41 -1.49
C LEU A 114 -2.54 -13.95 -2.37
N SER A 115 -3.31 -14.89 -2.95
CA SER A 115 -4.51 -14.57 -3.72
C SER A 115 -5.58 -13.88 -2.87
N SER A 116 -5.82 -14.37 -1.64
CA SER A 116 -6.73 -13.75 -0.68
C SER A 116 -6.27 -12.33 -0.31
N PHE A 117 -4.98 -12.15 -0.07
CA PHE A 117 -4.39 -10.83 0.19
C PHE A 117 -4.56 -9.86 -1.00
N LEU A 118 -4.22 -10.28 -2.22
CA LEU A 118 -4.37 -9.48 -3.43
C LEU A 118 -5.84 -9.12 -3.71
N SER A 119 -6.76 -10.03 -3.38
CA SER A 119 -8.20 -9.77 -3.44
C SER A 119 -8.61 -8.63 -2.51
N VAL A 120 -8.17 -8.64 -1.24
CA VAL A 120 -8.40 -7.51 -0.31
C VAL A 120 -7.78 -6.22 -0.85
N LEU A 121 -6.53 -6.30 -1.29
CA LEU A 121 -5.78 -5.15 -1.80
C LEU A 121 -6.45 -4.51 -3.03
N SER A 122 -7.16 -5.29 -3.85
CA SER A 122 -7.86 -4.79 -5.03
C SER A 122 -8.99 -3.77 -4.75
N ALA A 123 -9.43 -3.64 -3.49
CA ALA A 123 -10.43 -2.64 -3.07
C ALA A 123 -9.81 -1.25 -2.83
N TYR A 124 -8.49 -1.11 -2.84
CA TYR A 124 -7.79 0.14 -2.54
C TYR A 124 -7.47 0.98 -3.79
N ARG A 125 -8.12 0.71 -4.94
CA ARG A 125 -7.80 1.40 -6.21
C ARG A 125 -8.02 2.90 -6.13
N GLU A 126 -9.03 3.34 -5.40
CA GLU A 126 -9.35 4.76 -5.21
C GLU A 126 -8.81 5.33 -3.89
N GLU A 127 -7.84 4.65 -3.26
CA GLU A 127 -7.25 5.10 -2.00
C GLU A 127 -6.55 6.46 -2.17
N THR A 128 -6.68 7.29 -1.14
CA THR A 128 -6.12 8.66 -1.11
C THR A 128 -5.39 8.97 0.20
N ASP A 129 -5.51 8.12 1.23
CA ASP A 129 -4.81 8.27 2.48
C ASP A 129 -3.31 7.97 2.29
N HIS A 130 -2.48 8.93 2.72
CA HIS A 130 -1.03 8.85 2.57
C HIS A 130 -0.42 7.62 3.24
N ILE A 131 -0.84 7.31 4.48
CA ILE A 131 -0.26 6.22 5.26
C ILE A 131 -0.61 4.89 4.61
N VAL A 132 -1.86 4.74 4.17
CA VAL A 132 -2.31 3.55 3.44
C VAL A 132 -1.53 3.40 2.13
N LEU A 133 -1.44 4.44 1.31
CA LEU A 133 -0.76 4.37 0.02
C LEU A 133 0.74 4.07 0.14
N SER A 134 1.45 4.70 1.08
CA SER A 134 2.87 4.41 1.30
C SER A 134 3.09 2.96 1.74
N HIS A 135 2.16 2.40 2.53
CA HIS A 135 2.18 0.98 2.88
C HIS A 135 1.91 0.07 1.68
N ILE A 136 0.92 0.39 0.84
CA ILE A 136 0.65 -0.33 -0.42
C ILE A 136 1.89 -0.33 -1.31
N VAL A 137 2.56 0.81 -1.48
CA VAL A 137 3.82 0.91 -2.24
C VAL A 137 4.86 -0.03 -1.64
N THR A 138 5.06 0.01 -0.32
CA THR A 138 6.04 -0.87 0.36
C THR A 138 5.73 -2.36 0.13
N VAL A 139 4.48 -2.77 0.27
CA VAL A 139 4.05 -4.17 0.05
C VAL A 139 4.18 -4.57 -1.42
N SER A 140 3.88 -3.67 -2.36
CA SER A 140 4.00 -3.94 -3.79
C SER A 140 5.43 -4.28 -4.20
N TYR A 141 6.43 -3.54 -3.72
CA TYR A 141 7.84 -3.87 -3.97
C TYR A 141 8.21 -5.26 -3.44
N LYS A 142 7.76 -5.61 -2.22
CA LYS A 142 8.05 -6.92 -1.63
C LYS A 142 7.45 -8.05 -2.46
N ILE A 143 6.20 -7.91 -2.89
CA ILE A 143 5.50 -8.94 -3.66
C ILE A 143 6.07 -9.05 -5.08
N VAL A 144 6.35 -7.93 -5.76
CA VAL A 144 6.96 -7.94 -7.09
C VAL A 144 8.32 -8.62 -7.06
N ASN A 145 9.15 -8.33 -6.05
CA ASN A 145 10.46 -8.98 -5.90
C ASN A 145 10.31 -10.48 -5.59
N LEU A 146 9.41 -10.85 -4.68
CA LEU A 146 9.14 -12.25 -4.35
C LEU A 146 8.68 -13.04 -5.58
N VAL A 147 7.73 -12.51 -6.35
CA VAL A 147 7.22 -13.16 -7.56
C VAL A 147 8.30 -13.24 -8.64
N ALA A 148 9.14 -12.20 -8.79
CA ALA A 148 10.25 -12.24 -9.74
C ALA A 148 11.27 -13.34 -9.43
N GLU A 149 11.44 -13.70 -8.15
CA GLU A 149 12.34 -14.78 -7.72
C GLU A 149 11.67 -16.16 -7.75
N ALA A 150 10.46 -16.26 -7.20
CA ALA A 150 9.77 -17.54 -6.98
C ALA A 150 8.97 -18.02 -8.21
N THR A 151 8.36 -17.09 -8.95
CA THR A 151 7.48 -17.39 -10.10
C THR A 151 7.65 -16.35 -11.22
N PRO A 152 8.81 -16.30 -11.90
CA PRO A 152 9.15 -15.25 -12.86
C PRO A 152 8.13 -15.06 -13.99
N GLU A 153 7.44 -16.14 -14.38
CA GLU A 153 6.39 -16.18 -15.41
C GLU A 153 5.20 -15.25 -15.07
N LEU A 154 4.93 -15.01 -13.78
CA LEU A 154 3.86 -14.13 -13.31
C LEU A 154 4.34 -12.70 -13.02
N SER A 155 5.61 -12.39 -13.28
CA SER A 155 6.22 -11.10 -12.92
C SER A 155 5.54 -9.92 -13.60
N ASP A 156 5.09 -10.08 -14.84
CA ASP A 156 4.45 -9.00 -15.58
C ASP A 156 2.97 -8.83 -15.18
N ASP A 157 2.27 -9.93 -14.90
CA ASP A 157 0.90 -9.89 -14.38
C ASP A 157 0.83 -9.19 -13.02
N ILE A 158 1.77 -9.49 -12.12
CA ILE A 158 1.79 -8.86 -10.79
C ILE A 158 2.19 -7.38 -10.87
N LYS A 159 3.11 -7.00 -11.77
CA LYS A 159 3.43 -5.59 -12.03
C LYS A 159 2.21 -4.86 -12.56
N LEU A 160 1.48 -5.45 -13.52
CA LEU A 160 0.27 -4.86 -14.09
C LEU A 160 -0.81 -4.66 -13.03
N PHE A 161 -1.00 -5.62 -12.12
CA PHE A 161 -1.89 -5.47 -10.98
C PHE A 161 -1.54 -4.23 -10.15
N PHE A 162 -0.28 -4.05 -9.77
CA PHE A 162 0.15 -2.90 -8.97
C PHE A 162 0.15 -1.58 -9.75
N ILE A 163 0.42 -1.59 -11.06
CA ILE A 163 0.25 -0.42 -11.91
C ILE A 163 -1.21 0.05 -11.84
N ASN A 164 -2.17 -0.85 -12.07
CA ASN A 164 -3.59 -0.52 -12.05
C ASN A 164 -4.05 -0.03 -10.67
N LEU A 165 -3.47 -0.57 -9.59
CA LEU A 165 -3.79 -0.16 -8.22
C LEU A 165 -3.27 1.25 -7.90
N LEU A 166 -2.07 1.61 -8.37
CA LEU A 166 -1.41 2.87 -8.04
C LEU A 166 -1.67 3.99 -9.06
N GLN A 167 -2.33 3.69 -10.18
CA GLN A 167 -2.56 4.65 -11.25
C GLN A 167 -3.43 5.82 -10.79
N PHE A 168 -4.60 5.56 -10.20
CA PHE A 168 -5.52 6.60 -9.73
C PHE A 168 -4.86 7.60 -8.76
N PRO A 169 -4.22 7.18 -7.64
CA PRO A 169 -3.59 8.13 -6.74
C PRO A 169 -2.43 8.88 -7.41
N SER A 170 -1.69 8.22 -8.31
CA SER A 170 -0.60 8.89 -9.04
C SER A 170 -1.09 9.95 -10.03
N GLU A 171 -2.16 9.68 -10.78
CA GLU A 171 -2.80 10.66 -11.66
C GLU A 171 -3.42 11.81 -10.86
N LYS A 172 -3.99 11.49 -9.69
CA LYS A 172 -4.49 12.48 -8.75
C LYS A 172 -3.40 13.36 -8.16
N LEU A 173 -2.12 12.98 -8.09
CA LEU A 173 -1.06 13.90 -7.64
C LEU A 173 -0.31 14.57 -8.81
N GLY A 174 -0.12 13.83 -9.90
CA GLY A 174 0.64 14.26 -11.08
C GLY A 174 2.12 14.50 -10.79
N TRP A 175 2.86 14.93 -11.80
CA TRP A 175 4.29 15.26 -11.68
C TRP A 175 4.56 16.67 -11.14
N ASP A 176 3.61 17.58 -11.33
CA ASP A 176 3.77 18.98 -10.98
C ASP A 176 3.13 19.30 -9.62
N ALA A 177 3.86 20.07 -8.81
CA ALA A 177 3.39 20.54 -7.52
C ALA A 177 2.11 21.37 -7.67
N ARG A 178 1.18 21.18 -6.73
CA ARG A 178 -0.09 21.92 -6.72
C ARG A 178 -0.04 23.10 -5.76
N LYS A 179 -0.87 24.11 -6.01
CA LYS A 179 -1.07 25.20 -5.06
C LYS A 179 -1.64 24.62 -3.75
N CYS A 180 -1.06 25.03 -2.63
CA CYS A 180 -1.46 24.59 -1.28
C CYS A 180 -1.36 23.06 -1.06
N GLU A 181 -0.44 22.40 -1.76
CA GLU A 181 -0.16 20.98 -1.56
C GLU A 181 0.46 20.71 -0.18
N SER A 182 0.06 19.61 0.46
CA SER A 182 0.65 19.21 1.74
C SER A 182 2.04 18.60 1.55
N HIS A 183 2.91 18.68 2.57
CA HIS A 183 4.22 18.02 2.52
C HIS A 183 4.11 16.50 2.32
N LEU A 184 3.06 15.88 2.85
CA LEU A 184 2.78 14.45 2.68
C LEU A 184 2.48 14.12 1.21
N ASP A 185 1.66 14.93 0.53
CA ASP A 185 1.38 14.73 -0.90
C ASP A 185 2.64 14.83 -1.76
N VAL A 186 3.55 15.76 -1.45
CA VAL A 186 4.85 15.90 -2.14
C VAL A 186 5.69 14.62 -1.99
N MET A 187 5.78 14.08 -0.78
CA MET A 187 6.53 12.83 -0.54
C MET A 187 5.90 11.65 -1.29
N LEU A 188 4.58 11.51 -1.17
CA LEU A 188 3.81 10.44 -1.79
C LEU A 188 3.88 10.49 -3.32
N ARG A 189 3.89 11.68 -3.93
CA ARG A 189 4.12 11.84 -5.37
C ARG A 189 5.40 11.13 -5.80
N GLY A 190 6.51 11.42 -5.12
CA GLY A 190 7.80 10.82 -5.43
C GLY A 190 7.79 9.29 -5.29
N GLU A 191 7.13 8.77 -4.25
CA GLU A 191 6.97 7.33 -4.00
C GLU A 191 6.15 6.65 -5.09
N LEU A 192 4.97 7.17 -5.41
CA LEU A 192 4.06 6.60 -6.42
C LEU A 192 4.69 6.61 -7.82
N LEU A 193 5.29 7.74 -8.23
CA LEU A 193 5.92 7.84 -9.54
C LEU A 193 7.12 6.89 -9.65
N ALA A 194 7.91 6.73 -8.59
CA ALA A 194 9.02 5.79 -8.57
C ALA A 194 8.55 4.34 -8.62
N ALA A 195 7.45 4.00 -7.93
CA ALA A 195 6.84 2.67 -7.98
C ALA A 195 6.31 2.36 -9.38
N LEU A 196 5.53 3.26 -9.99
CA LEU A 196 5.00 3.10 -11.35
C LEU A 196 6.12 2.95 -12.39
N ALA A 197 7.17 3.78 -12.30
CA ALA A 197 8.34 3.64 -13.17
C ALA A 197 9.03 2.28 -12.96
N GLN A 198 9.19 1.84 -11.71
CA GLN A 198 9.79 0.53 -11.40
C GLN A 198 8.96 -0.63 -11.97
N PHE A 199 7.63 -0.54 -11.92
CA PHE A 199 6.74 -1.61 -12.37
C PHE A 199 6.53 -1.62 -13.88
N GLY A 200 6.98 -0.59 -14.61
CA GLY A 200 6.92 -0.58 -16.07
C GLY A 200 5.77 0.26 -16.64
N HIS A 201 5.21 1.21 -15.88
CA HIS A 201 4.16 2.07 -16.41
C HIS A 201 4.71 3.04 -17.46
N GLU A 202 4.44 2.75 -18.73
CA GLU A 202 5.00 3.44 -19.90
C GLU A 202 4.81 4.96 -19.89
N LYS A 203 3.62 5.45 -19.50
CA LYS A 203 3.36 6.91 -19.41
C LYS A 203 4.28 7.58 -18.39
N THR A 204 4.44 6.99 -17.21
CA THR A 204 5.34 7.50 -16.16
C THR A 204 6.80 7.44 -16.62
N ILE A 205 7.20 6.35 -17.29
CA ILE A 205 8.57 6.20 -17.81
C ILE A 205 8.87 7.29 -18.85
N ASN A 206 7.99 7.48 -19.82
CA ASN A 206 8.20 8.46 -20.89
C ASN A 206 8.27 9.89 -20.35
N GLU A 207 7.39 10.24 -19.40
CA GLU A 207 7.41 11.56 -18.77
C GLU A 207 8.66 11.77 -17.89
N GLY A 208 9.07 10.75 -17.14
CA GLY A 208 10.30 10.80 -16.32
C GLY A 208 11.55 11.02 -17.17
N ILE A 209 11.64 10.36 -18.32
CA ILE A 209 12.74 10.55 -19.28
C ILE A 209 12.70 11.95 -19.88
N ARG A 210 11.52 12.43 -20.31
CA ARG A 210 11.37 13.78 -20.86
C ARG A 210 11.87 14.83 -19.87
N ARG A 211 11.45 14.76 -18.62
CA ARG A 211 11.88 15.68 -17.55
C ARG A 211 13.37 15.57 -17.24
N PHE A 212 13.92 14.36 -17.24
CA PHE A 212 15.36 14.14 -17.06
C PHE A 212 16.20 14.79 -18.16
N LEU A 213 15.80 14.64 -19.43
CA LEU A 213 16.50 15.25 -20.56
C LEU A 213 16.44 16.78 -20.52
N ILE A 214 15.30 17.36 -20.11
CA ILE A 214 15.20 18.81 -19.87
C ILE A 214 16.16 19.23 -18.75
N PHE A 215 16.19 18.50 -17.64
CA PHE A 215 17.08 18.78 -16.50
C PHE A 215 18.58 18.70 -16.86
N LEU A 216 18.97 17.87 -17.82
CA LEU A 216 20.35 17.82 -18.31
C LEU A 216 20.77 19.10 -19.02
N ASN A 217 19.87 19.66 -19.83
CA ASN A 217 20.11 20.87 -20.61
C ASN A 217 19.95 22.14 -19.76
N ASP A 218 19.02 22.11 -18.81
CA ASP A 218 18.70 23.25 -17.94
C ASP A 218 18.46 22.77 -16.50
N ARG A 219 19.48 22.98 -15.67
CA ARG A 219 19.44 22.67 -14.23
C ARG A 219 18.77 23.75 -13.39
N ILE A 220 18.43 24.90 -13.98
CA ILE A 220 17.81 26.05 -13.32
C ILE A 220 16.28 25.90 -13.35
N THR A 221 15.73 25.43 -14.47
CA THR A 221 14.28 25.21 -14.55
C THR A 221 13.83 24.09 -13.59
N SER A 222 12.85 24.40 -12.75
CA SER A 222 12.29 23.51 -11.72
C SER A 222 11.43 22.34 -12.28
N VAL A 223 11.77 21.80 -13.46
CA VAL A 223 11.02 20.70 -14.10
C VAL A 223 11.18 19.38 -13.34
N LEU A 224 12.29 19.22 -12.61
CA LEU A 224 12.62 18.01 -11.86
C LEU A 224 13.02 18.33 -10.40
N PRO A 225 12.03 18.64 -9.54
CA PRO A 225 12.27 18.91 -8.12
C PRO A 225 12.80 17.66 -7.38
N PRO A 226 13.46 17.82 -6.22
CA PRO A 226 14.16 16.73 -5.54
C PRO A 226 13.33 15.45 -5.28
N ASP A 227 12.04 15.60 -4.96
CA ASP A 227 11.10 14.52 -4.67
C ASP A 227 10.83 13.60 -5.87
N THR A 228 10.81 14.14 -7.10
CA THR A 228 10.55 13.36 -8.32
C THR A 228 11.80 12.84 -9.03
N ARG A 229 13.00 13.27 -8.60
CA ARG A 229 14.27 12.82 -9.21
C ARG A 229 14.44 11.31 -9.19
N LYS A 230 14.08 10.65 -8.08
CA LYS A 230 14.15 9.19 -7.97
C LYS A 230 13.33 8.52 -9.07
N ALA A 231 12.11 8.97 -9.29
CA ALA A 231 11.23 8.43 -10.32
C ALA A 231 11.81 8.61 -11.73
N ALA A 232 12.35 9.80 -12.04
CA ALA A 232 12.99 10.07 -13.33
C ALA A 232 14.24 9.20 -13.54
N TYR A 233 15.07 8.99 -12.52
CA TYR A 233 16.25 8.14 -12.62
C TYR A 233 15.88 6.67 -12.83
N VAL A 234 14.86 6.17 -12.12
CA VAL A 234 14.32 4.82 -12.35
C VAL A 234 13.79 4.69 -13.78
N ALA A 235 13.01 5.68 -14.25
CA ALA A 235 12.48 5.70 -15.61
C ALA A 235 13.58 5.63 -16.68
N VAL A 236 14.65 6.41 -16.52
CA VAL A 236 15.84 6.33 -17.39
C VAL A 236 16.42 4.94 -17.38
N MET A 237 16.70 4.38 -16.20
CA MET A 237 17.30 3.05 -16.06
C MET A 237 16.44 1.93 -16.67
N LYS A 238 15.12 2.10 -16.73
CA LYS A 238 14.21 1.15 -17.39
C LYS A 238 14.34 1.10 -18.91
N ARG A 239 14.82 2.18 -19.55
CA ARG A 239 15.03 2.22 -21.02
C ARG A 239 16.48 1.96 -21.43
N VAL A 240 17.41 1.96 -20.48
CA VAL A 240 18.81 1.68 -20.77
C VAL A 240 18.93 0.24 -21.27
N SER A 241 19.58 0.11 -22.42
CA SER A 241 19.92 -1.18 -23.01
C SER A 241 21.40 -1.21 -23.34
N ILE A 242 21.91 -2.38 -23.72
CA ILE A 242 23.30 -2.52 -24.18
C ILE A 242 23.58 -1.61 -25.39
N SER A 243 22.58 -1.39 -26.25
CA SER A 243 22.67 -0.55 -27.45
C SER A 243 22.39 0.94 -27.21
N ASN A 244 21.77 1.32 -26.09
CA ASN A 244 21.48 2.72 -25.76
C ASN A 244 21.93 3.06 -24.33
N LYS A 245 23.21 3.43 -24.19
CA LYS A 245 23.86 3.78 -22.92
C LYS A 245 23.97 5.28 -22.66
N SER A 246 23.67 6.13 -23.64
CA SER A 246 23.88 7.58 -23.56
C SER A 246 23.21 8.23 -22.34
N VAL A 247 21.98 7.83 -22.03
CA VAL A 247 21.21 8.36 -20.90
C VAL A 247 21.74 7.83 -19.56
N TYR A 248 22.24 6.60 -19.53
CA TYR A 248 22.94 6.03 -18.36
C TYR A 248 24.24 6.78 -18.07
N GLU A 249 25.05 7.06 -19.09
CA GLU A 249 26.30 7.80 -18.95
C GLU A 249 26.05 9.22 -18.42
N SER A 250 24.98 9.87 -18.89
CA SER A 250 24.55 11.17 -18.38
C SER A 250 24.17 11.13 -16.90
N LEU A 251 23.45 10.08 -16.48
CA LEU A 251 23.10 9.87 -15.07
C LEU A 251 24.34 9.59 -14.20
N LEU A 252 25.28 8.79 -14.71
CA LEU A 252 26.54 8.48 -14.04
C LEU A 252 27.42 9.71 -13.85
N GLU A 253 27.43 10.60 -14.84
CA GLU A 253 28.17 11.86 -14.77
C GLU A 253 27.59 12.81 -13.72
N ILE A 254 26.26 12.93 -13.61
CA ILE A 254 25.61 13.65 -12.51
C ILE A 254 26.07 13.10 -11.15
N TYR A 255 26.08 11.78 -10.99
CA TYR A 255 26.52 11.14 -9.74
C TYR A 255 27.98 11.48 -9.40
N ARG A 256 28.89 11.42 -10.38
CA ARG A 256 30.31 11.79 -10.20
C ARG A 256 30.48 13.24 -9.79
N GLN A 257 29.79 14.18 -10.45
CA GLN A 257 29.84 15.60 -10.12
C GLN A 257 29.35 15.90 -8.70
N MET A 258 28.28 15.24 -8.25
CA MET A 258 27.78 15.40 -6.87
C MET A 258 28.78 14.88 -5.83
N LYS A 259 29.47 13.77 -6.12
CA LYS A 259 30.48 13.19 -5.22
C LYS A 259 31.70 14.12 -5.06
N VAL A 260 32.12 14.80 -6.11
CA VAL A 260 33.22 15.79 -6.06
C VAL A 260 32.83 17.00 -5.22
N LYS A 261 31.62 17.56 -5.42
CA LYS A 261 31.15 18.70 -4.61
C LYS A 261 31.07 18.41 -3.12
N LYS A 262 30.66 17.19 -2.73
CA LYS A 262 30.66 16.76 -1.31
C LYS A 262 32.05 16.68 -0.70
N LYS A 263 33.10 16.40 -1.49
CA LYS A 263 34.49 16.36 -1.00
C LYS A 263 35.11 17.74 -0.81
N CYS A 264 34.67 18.74 -1.57
CA CYS A 264 35.17 20.12 -1.45
C CYS A 264 34.43 20.97 -0.40
N ALA A 265 33.36 20.44 0.19
CA ALA A 265 32.54 21.10 1.21
C ALA A 265 32.83 20.61 2.64
N VAL A 266 33.93 19.85 2.83
CA VAL A 266 34.45 19.39 4.12
C VAL A 266 35.79 20.06 4.37
#